data_AF-A0A359HKU9-F1
#
_entry.id   AF-A0A359HKU9-F1
#
_cell.length_a   1.000
_cell.length_b   1.000
_cell.length_c   1.000
_cell.angle_alpha   90.00
_cell.angle_beta   90.00
_cell.angle_gamma   90.00
#
_symmetry.space_group_name_H-M   'P 1'
#
loop_
_entity.id
_entity.type
_entity.pdbx_description
1 polymer ?
#
loop_
_entity_poly.entity_id
_entity_poly.type
_entity_poly.pdbx_seq_one_letter_code
_entity_poly.pdbx_strand_id
1 'polypeptide(L)'
;MSDKKISLEYANAIIYDLEKAFWDERGKGARFRTTKVGHAFFMNKILPAIESTDLEEILGVIENILQEEGLVSSISHEMEDRLLRVRVEGYVHHEVGEMMQAHDIEPFTCVPANLIVLAIEEKLDLPVELAEIKIEDGVWNLLLVLFEGRPTLD
;
A
#
# COMPACT_ATOMS: atom_id res chain seq x y z
N MET A 1 -16.94 5.56 21.19
CA MET A 1 -15.51 5.65 20.84
C MET A 1 -14.99 6.97 21.40
N SER A 2 -13.76 7.04 21.88
CA SER A 2 -13.21 8.26 22.49
C SER A 2 -13.04 9.34 21.42
N ASP A 3 -13.68 10.52 21.59
CA ASP A 3 -13.56 11.73 20.73
C ASP A 3 -12.16 12.38 20.75
N LYS A 4 -11.14 11.65 21.21
CA LYS A 4 -9.77 12.15 21.25
C LYS A 4 -9.17 12.03 19.86
N LYS A 5 -8.98 13.18 19.20
CA LYS A 5 -8.17 13.30 18.00
C LYS A 5 -6.69 13.23 18.41
N ILE A 6 -5.93 12.32 17.80
CA ILE A 6 -4.46 12.31 17.88
C ILE A 6 -3.91 13.17 16.74
N SER A 7 -2.75 13.80 16.94
CA SER A 7 -2.09 14.53 15.85
C SER A 7 -1.52 13.53 14.84
N LEU A 8 -1.51 13.93 13.56
CA LEU A 8 -0.91 13.12 12.51
C LEU A 8 0.60 12.98 12.69
N GLU A 9 1.28 14.06 13.09
CA GLU A 9 2.71 14.06 13.44
C GLU A 9 3.05 12.96 14.47
N TYR A 10 2.25 12.85 15.54
CA TYR A 10 2.44 11.80 16.53
C TYR A 10 2.26 10.39 15.94
N ALA A 11 1.22 10.20 15.11
CA ALA A 11 0.98 8.91 14.47
C ALA A 11 2.12 8.53 13.52
N ASN A 12 2.58 9.47 12.68
CA ASN A 12 3.68 9.26 11.74
C ASN A 12 4.99 8.97 12.46
N ALA A 13 5.30 9.68 13.56
CA ALA A 13 6.49 9.40 14.36
C ALA A 13 6.49 7.96 14.92
N ILE A 14 5.37 7.50 15.47
CA ILE A 14 5.25 6.13 15.99
C ILE A 14 5.34 5.08 14.87
N ILE A 15 4.70 5.34 13.72
CA ILE A 15 4.76 4.43 12.57
C ILE A 15 6.19 4.33 12.06
N TYR A 16 6.89 5.45 11.92
CA TYR A 16 8.30 5.49 11.55
C TYR A 16 9.16 4.68 12.52
N ASP A 17 9.03 4.88 13.84
CA ASP A 17 9.84 4.14 14.82
C ASP A 17 9.61 2.62 14.72
N LEU A 18 8.36 2.19 14.48
CA LEU A 18 8.03 0.79 14.26
C LEU A 18 8.65 0.24 12.98
N GLU A 19 8.50 0.94 11.86
CA GLU A 19 9.10 0.55 10.58
C GLU A 19 10.63 0.50 10.67
N LYS A 20 11.24 1.51 11.29
CA LYS A 20 12.67 1.60 11.50
C LYS A 20 13.18 0.46 12.38
N ALA A 21 12.47 0.10 13.45
CA ALA A 21 12.83 -1.04 14.28
C ALA A 21 12.79 -2.37 13.51
N PHE A 22 11.79 -2.58 12.65
CA PHE A 22 11.74 -3.76 11.77
C PHE A 22 12.88 -3.78 10.76
N TRP A 23 13.20 -2.61 10.19
CA TRP A 23 14.34 -2.48 9.30
C TRP A 23 15.66 -2.79 10.01
N ASP A 24 15.86 -2.29 11.22
CA ASP A 24 17.09 -2.54 11.98
C ASP A 24 17.27 -4.03 12.34
N GLU A 25 16.16 -4.75 12.56
CA GLU A 25 16.20 -6.20 12.80
C GLU A 25 16.43 -7.02 11.51
N ARG A 26 15.85 -6.60 10.37
CA ARG A 26 15.69 -7.47 9.18
C ARG A 26 16.25 -6.93 7.88
N GLY A 27 16.70 -5.69 7.85
CA GLY A 27 17.03 -4.95 6.64
C GLY A 27 15.92 -5.07 5.60
N LYS A 28 16.30 -5.41 4.37
CA LYS A 28 15.38 -5.65 3.24
C LYS A 28 14.30 -6.69 3.52
N GLY A 29 14.54 -7.62 4.45
CA GLY A 29 13.56 -8.62 4.87
C GLY A 29 12.36 -8.06 5.64
N ALA A 30 12.42 -6.80 6.11
CA ALA A 30 11.31 -6.12 6.78
C ALA A 30 10.07 -6.03 5.89
N ARG A 31 10.25 -5.82 4.58
CA ARG A 31 9.18 -5.77 3.58
C ARG A 31 8.21 -6.97 3.68
N PHE A 32 8.74 -8.18 3.78
CA PHE A 32 7.91 -9.40 3.85
C PHE A 32 7.09 -9.51 5.14
N ARG A 33 7.42 -8.73 6.17
CA ARG A 33 6.66 -8.69 7.43
C ARG A 33 5.59 -7.61 7.42
N THR A 34 5.69 -6.62 6.54
CA THR A 34 4.74 -5.51 6.45
C THR A 34 3.71 -5.63 5.34
N THR A 35 3.78 -6.65 4.47
CA THR A 35 2.84 -6.86 3.35
C THR A 35 1.37 -6.96 3.76
N LYS A 36 1.08 -7.34 5.02
CA LYS A 36 -0.29 -7.46 5.54
C LYS A 36 -0.72 -6.29 6.42
N VAL A 37 0.11 -5.25 6.56
CA VAL A 37 -0.30 -4.04 7.27
C VAL A 37 -1.45 -3.40 6.49
N GLY A 38 -2.58 -3.15 7.18
CA GLY A 38 -3.84 -2.74 6.55
C GLY A 38 -4.87 -3.86 6.39
N HIS A 39 -4.54 -5.12 6.64
CA HIS A 39 -5.46 -6.25 6.45
C HIS A 39 -6.78 -6.11 7.21
N ALA A 40 -6.77 -5.63 8.46
CA ALA A 40 -8.01 -5.41 9.21
C ALA A 40 -8.88 -4.30 8.59
N PHE A 41 -8.26 -3.25 8.04
CA PHE A 41 -8.99 -2.20 7.32
C PHE A 41 -9.58 -2.75 6.02
N PHE A 42 -8.77 -3.52 5.27
CA PHE A 42 -9.21 -4.21 4.06
C PHE A 42 -10.44 -5.09 4.31
N MET A 43 -10.37 -6.04 5.25
CA MET A 43 -11.46 -6.99 5.52
C MET A 43 -12.76 -6.31 5.94
N ASN A 44 -12.68 -5.19 6.67
CA ASN A 44 -13.85 -4.57 7.26
C ASN A 44 -14.47 -3.44 6.41
N LYS A 45 -13.66 -2.75 5.58
CA LYS A 45 -14.14 -1.61 4.78
C LYS A 45 -14.04 -1.83 3.28
N ILE A 46 -12.93 -2.35 2.79
CA ILE A 46 -12.67 -2.44 1.35
C ILE A 46 -13.31 -3.69 0.75
N LEU A 47 -12.98 -4.87 1.26
CA LEU A 47 -13.42 -6.14 0.70
C LEU A 47 -14.96 -6.24 0.55
N PRO A 48 -15.77 -5.81 1.54
CA PRO A 48 -17.23 -5.83 1.41
C PRO A 48 -17.79 -4.87 0.36
N ALA A 49 -17.06 -3.81 0.02
CA ALA A 49 -17.47 -2.81 -0.97
C ALA A 49 -17.09 -3.19 -2.41
N ILE A 50 -16.19 -4.16 -2.58
CA ILE A 50 -15.81 -4.66 -3.91
C ILE A 50 -16.79 -5.75 -4.35
N GLU A 51 -17.64 -5.42 -5.32
CA GLU A 51 -18.57 -6.37 -5.93
C GLU A 51 -18.07 -6.92 -7.27
N SER A 52 -17.08 -6.26 -7.87
CA SER A 52 -16.58 -6.55 -9.20
C SER A 52 -15.35 -7.47 -9.21
N THR A 53 -15.11 -8.04 -10.40
CA THR A 53 -13.87 -8.74 -10.77
C THR A 53 -13.10 -7.99 -11.87
N ASP A 54 -13.54 -6.78 -12.21
CA ASP A 54 -12.80 -5.87 -13.06
C ASP A 54 -11.76 -5.11 -12.23
N LEU A 55 -10.51 -5.04 -12.72
CA LEU A 55 -9.41 -4.43 -11.98
C LEU A 55 -9.57 -2.92 -11.83
N GLU A 56 -10.05 -2.23 -12.86
CA GLU A 56 -10.24 -0.78 -12.84
C GLU A 56 -11.32 -0.41 -11.82
N GLU A 57 -12.43 -1.16 -11.80
CA GLU A 57 -13.48 -1.00 -10.79
C GLU A 57 -12.98 -1.30 -9.36
N ILE A 58 -12.16 -2.34 -9.17
CA ILE A 58 -11.53 -2.66 -7.87
C ILE A 58 -10.68 -1.49 -7.38
N LEU A 59 -9.82 -0.95 -8.24
CA LEU A 59 -8.93 0.16 -7.91
C LEU A 59 -9.72 1.44 -7.61
N GLY A 60 -10.80 1.69 -8.35
CA GLY A 60 -11.72 2.80 -8.09
C GLY A 60 -12.40 2.71 -6.72
N VAL A 61 -12.84 1.51 -6.30
CA VAL A 61 -13.39 1.31 -4.94
C VAL A 61 -12.35 1.63 -3.86
N ILE A 62 -11.12 1.17 -4.04
CA ILE A 62 -10.02 1.44 -3.09
C ILE A 62 -9.74 2.95 -3.01
N GLU A 63 -9.61 3.62 -4.16
CA GLU A 63 -9.39 5.06 -4.20
C GLU A 63 -10.50 5.82 -3.46
N ASN A 64 -11.76 5.55 -3.79
CA ASN A 64 -12.91 6.22 -3.19
C ASN A 64 -12.91 6.09 -1.66
N ILE A 65 -12.72 4.87 -1.14
CA ILE A 65 -12.71 4.64 0.31
C ILE A 65 -11.52 5.36 0.97
N LEU A 66 -10.34 5.32 0.36
CA LEU A 66 -9.16 5.99 0.92
C LEU A 66 -9.32 7.52 0.91
N GLN A 67 -9.97 8.09 -0.10
CA GLN A 67 -10.31 9.52 -0.16
C GLN A 67 -11.36 9.90 0.90
N GLU A 68 -12.42 9.11 1.05
CA GLU A 68 -13.47 9.33 2.06
C GLU A 68 -12.90 9.31 3.49
N GLU A 69 -11.91 8.45 3.74
CA GLU A 69 -11.21 8.38 5.03
C GLU A 69 -10.12 9.46 5.18
N GLY A 70 -9.88 10.26 4.14
CA GLY A 70 -8.85 11.31 4.13
C GLY A 70 -7.42 10.77 4.19
N LEU A 71 -7.20 9.56 3.67
CA LEU A 71 -5.90 8.88 3.69
C LEU A 71 -5.05 9.21 2.46
N VAL A 72 -5.69 9.52 1.33
CA VAL A 72 -5.06 9.90 0.06
C VAL A 72 -5.87 11.03 -0.59
N SER A 73 -5.23 11.81 -1.46
CA SER A 73 -5.91 12.78 -2.33
C SER A 73 -6.36 12.15 -3.64
N SER A 74 -5.55 11.28 -4.24
CA SER A 74 -5.89 10.54 -5.47
C SER A 74 -5.03 9.30 -5.62
N ILE A 75 -5.55 8.34 -6.40
CA ILE A 75 -4.81 7.17 -6.87
C ILE A 75 -5.03 7.06 -8.38
N SER A 76 -3.96 7.17 -9.15
CA SER A 76 -4.00 6.90 -10.60
C SER A 76 -3.23 5.62 -10.91
N HIS A 77 -3.61 4.95 -11.99
CA HIS A 77 -2.96 3.70 -12.38
C HIS A 77 -2.89 3.55 -13.89
N GLU A 78 -1.91 2.78 -14.34
CA GLU A 78 -1.71 2.38 -15.72
C GLU A 78 -1.31 0.90 -15.75
N MET A 79 -1.91 0.14 -16.68
CA MET A 79 -1.57 -1.25 -16.92
C MET A 79 -0.80 -1.37 -18.24
N GLU A 80 0.39 -1.95 -18.18
CA GLU A 80 1.20 -2.31 -19.35
C GLU A 80 1.54 -3.80 -19.25
N ASP A 81 0.91 -4.63 -20.08
CA ASP A 81 0.96 -6.09 -20.01
C ASP A 81 0.59 -6.64 -18.61
N ARG A 82 1.62 -6.97 -17.81
CA ARG A 82 1.51 -7.53 -16.46
C ARG A 82 1.95 -6.54 -15.38
N LEU A 83 2.36 -5.34 -15.79
CA LEU A 83 2.90 -4.30 -14.93
C LEU A 83 1.80 -3.30 -14.62
N LEU A 84 1.36 -3.30 -13.37
CA LEU A 84 0.46 -2.28 -12.84
C LEU A 84 1.29 -1.20 -12.17
N ARG A 85 1.34 -0.02 -12.80
CA ARG A 85 1.93 1.19 -12.24
C ARG A 85 0.86 1.96 -11.50
N VAL A 86 1.11 2.32 -10.25
CA VAL A 86 0.17 3.08 -9.42
C VAL A 86 0.86 4.31 -8.87
N ARG A 87 0.20 5.45 -8.93
CA ARG A 87 0.64 6.70 -8.31
C ARG A 87 -0.34 7.09 -7.22
N VAL A 88 0.16 7.30 -6.02
CA VAL A 88 -0.64 7.72 -4.86
C VAL A 88 -0.20 9.11 -4.44
N GLU A 89 -1.14 10.05 -4.46
CA GLU A 89 -0.89 11.46 -4.12
C GLU A 89 -1.57 11.85 -2.81
N GLY A 90 -0.97 12.78 -2.07
CA GLY A 90 -1.50 13.27 -0.80
C GLY A 90 -1.65 12.18 0.26
N TYR A 91 -0.76 11.18 0.25
CA TYR A 91 -0.79 10.08 1.21
C TYR A 91 -0.46 10.58 2.62
N VAL A 92 -1.33 10.26 3.58
CA VAL A 92 -1.24 10.74 4.96
C VAL A 92 0.06 10.34 5.69
N HIS A 93 0.68 9.23 5.29
CA HIS A 93 1.95 8.74 5.83
C HIS A 93 3.17 9.11 4.98
N HIS A 94 3.06 10.12 4.11
CA HIS A 94 4.19 10.58 3.29
C HIS A 94 5.43 10.91 4.14
N GLU A 95 5.25 11.60 5.26
CA GLU A 95 6.32 11.97 6.20
C GLU A 95 7.08 10.76 6.75
N VAL A 96 6.42 9.60 6.91
CA VAL A 96 7.08 8.35 7.31
C VAL A 96 8.12 7.94 6.26
N GLY A 97 7.75 7.99 4.98
CA GLY A 97 8.64 7.71 3.86
C GLY A 97 9.82 8.68 3.78
N GLU A 98 9.57 9.98 4.00
CA GLU A 98 10.63 11.01 4.04
C GLU A 98 11.62 10.76 5.18
N MET A 99 11.12 10.42 6.38
CA MET A 99 11.98 10.10 7.53
C MET A 99 12.85 8.85 7.26
N MET A 100 12.32 7.84 6.57
CA MET A 100 13.09 6.66 6.16
C MET A 100 14.18 7.02 5.14
N GLN A 101 13.84 7.80 4.11
CA GLN A 101 14.80 8.26 3.10
C GLN A 101 15.91 9.14 3.70
N ALA A 102 15.59 9.96 4.70
CA ALA A 102 16.58 10.77 5.43
C ALA A 102 17.63 9.92 6.17
N HIS A 103 17.38 8.61 6.34
CA HIS A 103 18.31 7.64 6.93
C HIS A 103 18.87 6.65 5.90
N ASP A 104 18.82 6.99 4.61
CA ASP A 104 19.26 6.14 3.50
C ASP A 104 18.51 4.78 3.42
N ILE A 105 17.25 4.76 3.88
CA ILE A 105 16.38 3.58 3.82
C ILE A 105 15.31 3.82 2.75
N GLU A 106 15.28 2.96 1.74
CA GLU A 106 14.19 2.94 0.77
C GLU A 106 12.87 2.58 1.46
N PRO A 107 11.78 3.33 1.22
CA PRO A 107 10.46 2.98 1.73
C PRO A 107 10.08 1.57 1.30
N PHE A 108 9.72 0.72 2.27
CA PHE A 108 9.44 -0.70 2.00
C PHE A 108 8.00 -1.10 2.37
N THR A 109 7.18 -0.15 2.82
CA THR A 109 5.78 -0.38 3.16
C THR A 109 4.93 0.80 2.69
N CYS A 110 3.75 0.49 2.17
CA CYS A 110 2.76 1.46 1.71
C CYS A 110 1.39 0.80 1.88
N VAL A 111 0.54 1.34 2.75
CA VAL A 111 -0.77 0.73 3.02
C VAL A 111 -1.63 0.67 1.75
N PRO A 112 -1.76 1.74 0.93
CA PRO A 112 -2.43 1.66 -0.36
C PRO A 112 -1.93 0.50 -1.24
N ALA A 113 -0.61 0.30 -1.33
CA ALA A 113 -0.03 -0.81 -2.10
C ALA A 113 -0.48 -2.18 -1.55
N ASN A 114 -0.43 -2.37 -0.23
CA ASN A 114 -0.87 -3.61 0.41
C ASN A 114 -2.37 -3.87 0.17
N LEU A 115 -3.20 -2.84 0.21
CA LEU A 115 -4.65 -2.97 -0.02
C LEU A 115 -4.95 -3.38 -1.47
N ILE A 116 -4.20 -2.86 -2.43
CA ILE A 116 -4.30 -3.25 -3.84
C ILE A 116 -3.89 -4.71 -4.03
N VAL A 117 -2.76 -5.13 -3.44
CA VAL A 117 -2.31 -6.53 -3.48
C VAL A 117 -3.39 -7.45 -2.91
N LEU A 118 -3.89 -7.15 -1.69
CA LEU A 118 -4.94 -7.94 -1.05
C LEU A 118 -6.21 -8.01 -1.90
N ALA A 119 -6.62 -6.91 -2.53
CA ALA A 119 -7.81 -6.89 -3.36
C ALA A 119 -7.66 -7.77 -4.61
N ILE A 120 -6.51 -7.68 -5.30
CA ILE A 120 -6.24 -8.50 -6.49
C ILE A 120 -6.19 -9.98 -6.12
N GLU A 121 -5.46 -10.34 -5.05
CA GLU A 121 -5.36 -11.73 -4.61
C GLU A 121 -6.72 -12.31 -4.22
N GLU A 122 -7.55 -11.55 -3.48
CA GLU A 122 -8.84 -12.04 -2.98
C GLU A 122 -9.94 -12.06 -4.05
N LYS A 123 -9.92 -11.14 -5.02
CA LYS A 123 -11.01 -11.01 -6.01
C LYS A 123 -10.69 -11.63 -7.35
N LEU A 124 -9.43 -11.64 -7.75
CA LEU A 124 -9.00 -12.14 -9.05
C LEU A 124 -8.27 -13.50 -8.94
N ASP A 125 -7.90 -13.94 -7.72
CA ASP A 125 -7.05 -15.13 -7.47
C ASP A 125 -5.75 -15.10 -8.29
N LEU A 126 -5.24 -13.90 -8.55
CA LEU A 126 -3.97 -13.67 -9.24
C LEU A 126 -2.87 -13.42 -8.21
N PRO A 127 -1.73 -14.11 -8.31
CA PRO A 127 -0.56 -13.74 -7.53
C PRO A 127 -0.09 -12.34 -7.95
N VAL A 128 0.29 -11.53 -6.97
CA VAL A 128 0.84 -10.19 -7.21
C VAL A 128 2.10 -9.99 -6.40
N GLU A 129 3.12 -9.43 -7.04
CA GLU A 129 4.32 -8.97 -6.36
C GLU A 129 4.39 -7.45 -6.42
N LEU A 130 4.45 -6.80 -5.25
CA LEU A 130 4.88 -5.42 -5.18
C LEU A 130 6.39 -5.42 -5.47
N ALA A 131 6.80 -4.95 -6.64
CA ALA A 131 8.18 -4.94 -7.08
C ALA A 131 8.92 -3.72 -6.51
N GLU A 132 8.33 -2.53 -6.64
CA GLU A 132 8.96 -1.25 -6.29
C GLU A 132 8.02 -0.34 -5.50
N ILE A 133 8.61 0.42 -4.57
CA ILE A 133 8.00 1.57 -3.91
C ILE A 133 9.02 2.70 -4.01
N LYS A 134 8.63 3.82 -4.61
CA LYS A 134 9.49 4.99 -4.78
C LYS A 134 8.73 6.25 -4.46
N ILE A 135 9.39 7.19 -3.78
CA ILE A 135 8.83 8.51 -3.52
C ILE A 135 9.58 9.53 -4.38
N GLU A 136 8.85 10.23 -5.24
CA GLU A 136 9.37 11.29 -6.11
C GLU A 136 8.40 12.47 -6.08
N ASP A 137 8.91 13.68 -5.82
CA ASP A 137 8.14 14.93 -5.81
C ASP A 137 6.83 14.86 -4.99
N GLY A 138 6.88 14.20 -3.82
CA GLY A 138 5.70 14.06 -2.95
C GLY A 138 4.76 12.89 -3.31
N VAL A 139 5.03 12.19 -4.41
CA VAL A 139 4.16 11.14 -4.96
C VAL A 139 4.76 9.76 -4.70
N TRP A 140 3.94 8.84 -4.23
CA TRP A 140 4.31 7.43 -4.07
C TRP A 140 4.04 6.69 -5.38
N ASN A 141 5.10 6.29 -6.06
CA ASN A 141 5.08 5.49 -7.26
C ASN A 141 5.29 4.02 -6.88
N LEU A 142 4.33 3.18 -7.25
CA LEU A 142 4.30 1.77 -6.95
C LEU A 142 4.34 0.98 -8.26
N LEU A 143 5.11 -0.10 -8.27
CA LEU A 143 5.11 -1.06 -9.37
C LEU A 143 4.69 -2.41 -8.83
N LEU A 144 3.57 -2.93 -9.35
CA LEU A 144 3.07 -4.26 -9.06
C LEU A 144 3.19 -5.13 -10.31
N VAL A 145 3.56 -6.39 -10.12
CA VAL A 145 3.64 -7.40 -11.18
C VAL A 145 2.53 -8.42 -10.93
N LEU A 146 1.60 -8.54 -11.87
CA LEU A 146 0.51 -9.51 -11.84
C LEU A 146 0.92 -10.76 -12.60
N PHE A 147 0.72 -11.93 -11.99
CA PHE A 147 1.04 -13.21 -12.62
C PHE A 147 -0.23 -13.91 -13.10
N GLU A 148 -0.19 -14.55 -14.27
CA GLU A 148 -1.32 -15.28 -14.87
C GLU A 148 -1.71 -16.56 -14.10
N GLY A 149 -0.87 -16.98 -13.15
CA GLY A 149 -1.11 -18.13 -12.29
C GLY A 149 0.00 -18.28 -11.27
N ARG A 150 -0.25 -19.07 -10.22
CA ARG A 150 0.78 -19.41 -9.22
C ARG A 150 1.90 -20.19 -9.92
N PRO A 151 3.18 -19.80 -9.75
CA PRO A 151 4.29 -20.57 -10.30
C PRO A 151 4.20 -22.03 -9.83
N THR A 152 4.12 -22.96 -10.78
CA THR A 152 4.22 -24.40 -10.50
C THR A 152 5.68 -24.83 -10.64
N LEU A 153 6.12 -25.71 -9.75
CA LEU A 153 7.41 -26.40 -9.84
C LEU A 153 7.18 -27.69 -10.64
N ASP A 154 6.90 -27.56 -11.93
CA ASP A 154 6.81 -28.70 -12.84
C ASP A 154 8.21 -29.06 -13.40
#